data_AF-A0A0M2UAK9-F1
#
_entry.id   AF-A0A0M2UAK9-F1
#
_cell.length_a   1.000
_cell.length_b   1.000
_cell.length_c   1.000
_cell.angle_alpha   90.00
_cell.angle_beta   90.00
_cell.angle_gamma   90.00
#
_symmetry.space_group_name_H-M   'P 1'
#
loop_
_entity.id
_entity.type
_entity.pdbx_description
1 polymer ?
#
loop_
_entity_poly.entity_id
_entity_poly.type
_entity_poly.pdbx_seq_one_letter_code
_entity_poly.pdbx_strand_id
1 'polypeptide(L)'
;MLVKDYLVPRAVTARMEIFPGFGLPELGAVVAGGAAGALLQTVALFLPLAVAPKLFARLFLFVLPLGAAYLLVHQDISGFSLYSQLKAARQWSKMPRVYYYRRGGAL
;
A
#
# COMPACT_ATOMS: atom_id res chain seq x y z
N MET A 1 15.32 41.89 -32.59
CA MET A 1 15.52 41.14 -31.34
C MET A 1 14.80 39.80 -31.53
N LEU A 2 15.54 38.72 -31.81
CA LEU A 2 14.96 37.40 -32.08
C LEU A 2 14.45 36.80 -30.77
N VAL A 3 13.12 36.69 -30.62
CA VAL A 3 12.51 35.99 -29.50
C VAL A 3 12.82 34.50 -29.68
N LYS A 4 13.70 33.97 -28.84
CA LYS A 4 14.01 32.53 -28.80
C LYS A 4 12.87 31.86 -28.03
N ASP A 5 12.00 31.15 -28.73
CA ASP A 5 10.94 30.36 -28.10
C ASP A 5 11.55 29.34 -27.13
N TYR A 6 11.06 29.34 -25.90
CA TYR A 6 11.50 28.39 -24.88
C TYR A 6 10.90 27.02 -25.20
N LEU A 7 11.71 26.13 -25.73
CA LEU A 7 11.31 24.75 -26.00
C LEU A 7 11.26 23.97 -24.69
N VAL A 8 10.05 23.79 -24.15
CA VAL A 8 9.82 22.87 -23.02
C VAL A 8 10.16 21.45 -23.49
N PRO A 9 11.08 20.73 -22.80
CA PRO A 9 11.42 19.37 -23.18
C PRO A 9 10.18 18.48 -23.14
N ARG A 10 9.91 17.73 -24.23
CA ARG A 10 8.77 16.79 -24.31
C ARG A 10 8.78 15.69 -23.24
N ALA A 11 9.89 15.52 -22.52
CA ALA A 11 10.06 14.53 -21.45
C ALA A 11 9.54 14.99 -20.09
N VAL A 12 9.04 16.23 -19.95
CA VAL A 12 8.49 16.72 -18.69
C VAL A 12 7.01 16.36 -18.61
N THR A 13 6.70 15.22 -18.00
CA THR A 13 5.33 14.89 -17.61
C THR A 13 4.97 15.69 -16.36
N ALA A 14 4.19 16.76 -16.54
CA ALA A 14 3.55 17.43 -15.42
C ALA A 14 2.50 16.50 -14.81
N ARG A 15 2.65 16.16 -13.53
CA ARG A 15 1.62 15.49 -12.74
C ARG A 15 0.87 16.58 -11.97
N MET A 16 -0.45 16.46 -11.87
CA MET A 16 -1.20 17.34 -10.98
C MET A 16 -0.86 16.98 -9.53
N GLU A 17 -0.09 17.86 -8.90
CA GLU A 17 0.28 17.82 -7.48
C GLU A 17 -0.43 18.97 -6.76
N ILE A 18 -1.14 18.65 -5.68
CA ILE A 18 -1.80 19.63 -4.80
C ILE A 18 -0.76 20.19 -3.82
N PHE A 19 0.10 19.30 -3.30
CA PHE A 19 1.33 19.62 -2.56
C PHE A 19 2.48 18.81 -3.17
N PRO A 20 3.74 19.22 -2.99
CA PRO A 20 4.89 18.47 -3.51
C PRO A 20 4.82 16.99 -3.08
N GLY A 21 4.71 16.08 -4.04
CA GLY A 21 4.57 14.64 -3.79
C GLY A 21 3.17 14.16 -3.36
N PHE A 22 2.16 15.01 -3.40
CA PHE A 22 0.75 14.66 -3.12
C PHE A 22 -0.14 15.07 -4.29
N GLY A 23 -0.47 14.11 -5.15
CA GLY A 23 -1.34 14.30 -6.30
C GLY A 23 -2.72 13.70 -6.15
N LEU A 24 -3.41 13.56 -7.29
CA LEU A 24 -4.73 12.97 -7.37
C LEU A 24 -4.84 11.51 -6.85
N PRO A 25 -3.88 10.59 -7.10
CA PRO A 25 -3.99 9.23 -6.58
C PRO A 25 -3.83 9.19 -5.06
N GLU A 26 -2.99 10.04 -4.48
CA GLU A 26 -2.83 10.18 -3.03
C GLU A 26 -4.11 10.73 -2.39
N LEU A 27 -4.75 11.73 -3.01
CA LEU A 27 -6.05 12.23 -2.57
C LEU A 27 -7.13 11.13 -2.61
N GLY A 28 -7.16 10.33 -3.67
CA GLY A 28 -8.05 9.18 -3.77
C GLY A 28 -7.82 8.16 -2.64
N ALA A 29 -6.56 7.89 -2.31
CA ALA A 29 -6.21 7.00 -1.20
C ALA A 29 -6.66 7.55 0.16
N VAL A 30 -6.53 8.86 0.39
CA VAL A 30 -7.00 9.52 1.62
C VAL A 30 -8.53 9.42 1.75
N VAL A 31 -9.26 9.72 0.68
CA VAL A 31 -10.73 9.63 0.66
C VAL A 31 -11.19 8.19 0.90
N ALA A 32 -10.55 7.22 0.24
CA ALA A 32 -10.85 5.80 0.44
C ALA A 32 -10.56 5.36 1.89
N GLY A 33 -9.44 5.80 2.46
CA GLY A 33 -9.10 5.55 3.87
C GLY A 33 -10.12 6.14 4.83
N GLY A 34 -10.56 7.38 4.60
CA GLY A 34 -11.60 8.03 5.39
C GLY A 34 -12.95 7.30 5.33
N ALA A 35 -13.36 6.88 4.13
CA ALA A 35 -14.59 6.11 3.94
C ALA A 35 -14.53 4.74 4.62
N ALA A 36 -13.40 4.02 4.49
CA ALA A 36 -13.18 2.76 5.18
C ALA A 36 -13.22 2.90 6.71
N GLY A 37 -12.58 3.95 7.24
CA GLY A 37 -12.63 4.27 8.68
C GLY A 37 -14.05 4.58 9.16
N ALA A 38 -14.84 5.33 8.38
CA ALA A 38 -16.23 5.62 8.70
C ALA A 38 -17.08 4.33 8.73
N LEU A 39 -16.89 3.43 7.77
CA LEU A 39 -17.57 2.14 7.74
C LEU A 39 -17.18 1.24 8.93
N LEU A 40 -15.89 1.21 9.30
CA LEU A 40 -15.45 0.43 10.47
C LEU A 40 -16.09 0.94 11.78
N GLN A 41 -16.36 2.24 11.90
CA GLN A 41 -17.07 2.79 13.06
C GLN A 41 -18.53 2.36 13.13
N THR A 42 -19.20 2.11 12.01
CA THR A 42 -20.61 1.66 12.03
C THR A 42 -20.72 0.21 12.48
N VAL A 43 -19.76 -0.65 12.16
CA VAL A 43 -19.73 -2.05 12.61
C VAL A 43 -19.78 -2.16 14.14
N ALA A 44 -19.05 -1.29 14.84
CA ALA A 44 -19.06 -1.25 16.30
C ALA A 44 -20.43 -0.83 16.89
N LEU A 45 -21.28 -0.14 16.12
CA LEU A 45 -22.59 0.31 16.58
C LEU A 45 -23.61 -0.83 16.63
N PHE A 46 -23.60 -1.71 15.61
CA PHE A 46 -24.55 -2.81 15.44
C PHE A 46 -24.25 -4.06 16.28
N LEU A 47 -23.08 -4.14 16.90
CA LEU A 47 -22.71 -5.26 17.76
C LEU A 47 -23.50 -5.20 19.10
N PRO A 48 -24.31 -6.23 19.44
CA PRO A 48 -25.08 -6.30 20.69
C PRO A 48 -24.18 -6.72 21.86
N LEU A 49 -23.12 -5.96 22.09
CA LEU A 49 -22.17 -6.17 23.18
C LEU A 49 -22.51 -5.29 24.37
N ALA A 50 -22.13 -5.75 25.57
CA ALA A 50 -22.10 -4.89 26.76
C ALA A 50 -21.18 -3.68 26.55
N VAL A 51 -21.38 -2.61 27.33
CA VAL A 51 -20.72 -1.31 27.13
C VAL A 51 -19.19 -1.40 27.10
N ALA A 52 -18.59 -2.17 28.01
CA ALA A 52 -17.13 -2.34 28.09
C ALA A 52 -16.53 -3.02 26.85
N PRO A 53 -16.98 -4.21 26.42
CA PRO A 53 -16.48 -4.83 25.18
C PRO A 53 -16.80 -4.02 23.91
N LYS A 54 -17.90 -3.26 23.90
CA LYS A 54 -18.22 -2.35 22.79
C LYS A 54 -17.21 -1.20 22.65
N LEU A 55 -16.80 -0.60 23.76
CA LEU A 55 -15.73 0.42 23.81
C LEU A 55 -14.39 -0.16 23.37
N PHE A 56 -14.02 -1.34 23.88
CA PHE A 56 -12.79 -2.01 23.49
C PHE A 56 -12.75 -2.31 21.99
N ALA A 57 -13.81 -2.89 21.43
CA ALA A 57 -13.91 -3.18 20.00
C ALA A 57 -13.77 -1.91 19.13
N ARG A 58 -14.35 -0.79 19.57
CA ARG A 58 -14.25 0.49 18.86
C ARG A 58 -12.81 1.03 18.84
N LEU A 59 -12.13 1.00 19.98
CA LEU A 59 -10.73 1.42 20.08
C LEU A 59 -9.82 0.50 19.27
N PHE A 60 -10.03 -0.81 19.38
CA PHE A 60 -9.26 -1.81 18.65
C PHE A 60 -9.42 -1.67 17.14
N LEU A 61 -10.65 -1.55 16.63
CA LEU A 61 -10.93 -1.34 15.20
C LEU A 61 -10.40 0.00 14.67
N PHE A 62 -10.24 1.00 15.53
CA PHE A 62 -9.65 2.28 15.16
C PHE A 62 -8.12 2.21 15.02
N VAL A 63 -7.46 1.46 15.92
CA VAL A 63 -5.99 1.35 15.95
C VAL A 63 -5.47 0.27 14.99
N LEU A 64 -6.25 -0.78 14.74
CA LEU A 64 -5.82 -1.91 13.92
C LEU A 64 -5.40 -1.52 12.48
N PRO A 65 -6.12 -0.66 11.75
CA PRO A 65 -5.71 -0.23 10.41
C PRO A 65 -4.38 0.52 10.40
N LEU A 66 -4.11 1.31 11.44
CA LEU A 66 -2.84 2.01 11.63
C LEU A 66 -1.69 1.03 11.83
N GLY A 67 -1.85 0.06 12.73
CA GLY A 67 -0.87 -1.00 12.96
C GLY A 67 -0.63 -1.85 11.71
N ALA A 68 -1.70 -2.21 10.99
CA ALA A 68 -1.61 -2.97 9.75
C ALA A 68 -0.88 -2.20 8.65
N ALA A 69 -1.17 -0.90 8.46
CA ALA A 69 -0.48 -0.06 7.50
C ALA A 69 1.02 0.08 7.83
N TYR A 70 1.34 0.27 9.11
CA TYR A 70 2.72 0.31 9.57
C TYR A 70 3.47 -0.99 9.23
N LEU A 71 2.91 -2.15 9.58
CA LEU A 71 3.54 -3.44 9.29
C LEU A 71 3.72 -3.71 7.79
N LEU A 72 2.78 -3.24 6.97
CA LEU A 72 2.87 -3.42 5.51
C LEU A 72 3.97 -2.58 4.86
N VAL A 73 4.21 -1.37 5.38
CA VAL A 73 5.12 -0.39 4.78
C VAL A 73 6.50 -0.40 5.43
N HIS A 74 6.59 -0.71 6.73
CA HIS A 74 7.83 -0.75 7.47
C HIS A 74 8.83 -1.67 6.79
N GLN A 75 10.06 -1.17 6.62
CA GLN A 75 11.15 -1.89 5.98
C GLN A 75 11.91 -2.69 7.03
N ASP A 76 12.17 -3.95 6.71
CA ASP A 76 13.06 -4.79 7.51
C ASP A 76 14.54 -4.40 7.31
N ILE A 77 15.46 -5.01 8.05
CA ILE A 77 16.92 -4.82 7.94
C ILE A 77 17.42 -5.01 6.50
N SER A 78 16.73 -5.86 5.73
CA SER A 78 16.98 -6.12 4.32
C SER A 78 16.52 -4.99 3.36
N GLY A 79 15.87 -3.94 3.86
CA GLY A 79 15.33 -2.82 3.07
C GLY A 79 14.00 -3.11 2.37
N PHE A 80 13.45 -4.31 2.52
CA PHE A 80 12.18 -4.72 1.92
C PHE A 80 11.01 -4.56 2.90
N SER A 81 9.89 -4.02 2.41
CA SER A 81 8.64 -3.96 3.18
C SER A 81 7.89 -5.28 3.13
N LEU A 82 7.08 -5.58 4.14
CA LEU A 82 6.25 -6.79 4.16
C LEU A 82 5.33 -6.88 2.94
N TYR A 83 4.82 -5.73 2.46
CA TYR A 83 4.09 -5.64 1.20
C TYR A 83 4.91 -6.15 0.00
N SER A 84 6.18 -5.73 -0.11
CA SER A 84 7.06 -6.16 -1.20
C SER A 84 7.37 -7.67 -1.14
N GLN A 85 7.54 -8.21 0.07
CA GLN A 85 7.77 -9.64 0.29
C GLN A 85 6.53 -10.48 -0.07
N LEU A 86 5.33 -10.04 0.33
CA LEU A 86 4.06 -10.68 -0.06
C LEU A 86 3.85 -10.65 -1.57
N LYS A 87 4.19 -9.54 -2.23
CA LYS A 87 4.11 -9.42 -3.69
C LYS A 87 5.08 -10.39 -4.37
N ALA A 88 6.33 -10.45 -3.90
CA ALA A 88 7.34 -11.37 -4.40
C ALA A 88 6.92 -12.84 -4.19
N ALA A 89 6.40 -13.18 -3.02
CA ALA A 89 5.90 -14.53 -2.71
C ALA A 89 4.75 -14.93 -3.65
N ARG A 90 3.79 -14.03 -3.91
CA ARG A 90 2.71 -14.28 -4.88
C ARG A 90 3.23 -14.47 -6.30
N GLN A 91 4.23 -13.71 -6.72
CA GLN A 91 4.86 -13.87 -8.04
C GLN A 91 5.60 -15.21 -8.13
N TRP A 92 6.33 -15.57 -7.08
CA TRP A 92 7.04 -16.83 -6.97
C TRP A 92 6.10 -18.03 -7.06
N SER A 93 4.95 -17.99 -6.38
CA SER A 93 3.94 -19.07 -6.47
C SER A 93 3.38 -19.28 -7.88
N LYS A 94 3.44 -18.27 -8.75
CA LYS A 94 2.98 -18.36 -10.15
C LYS A 94 4.07 -18.86 -11.10
N MET A 95 5.33 -18.91 -10.66
CA MET A 95 6.43 -19.39 -11.51
C MET A 95 6.47 -20.92 -11.49
N PRO A 96 6.69 -21.57 -12.65
CA PRO A 96 6.93 -23.01 -12.68
C PRO A 96 8.18 -23.32 -11.86
N ARG A 97 8.09 -24.31 -10.96
CA ARG A 97 9.23 -24.75 -10.15
C ARG A 97 10.25 -25.43 -11.05
N VAL A 98 11.20 -24.65 -11.57
CA VAL A 98 12.36 -25.19 -12.26
C VAL A 98 13.31 -25.73 -11.19
N TYR A 99 13.20 -27.02 -10.92
CA TYR A 99 14.14 -27.72 -10.07
C TYR A 99 15.47 -27.82 -10.83
N TYR A 100 16.47 -27.03 -10.45
CA TYR A 100 17.83 -27.06 -11.02
C TYR A 100 18.63 -28.33 -10.67
N TYR A 101 17.96 -29.46 -10.45
CA TYR A 101 18.61 -30.75 -10.26
C TYR A 101 18.61 -31.53 -11.57
N ARG A 102 19.47 -31.12 -12.50
CA ARG A 102 20.09 -32.08 -13.43
C ARG A 102 21.54 -32.27 -13.03
N ARG A 103 21.75 -33.06 -11.98
CA ARG A 103 23.02 -33.76 -11.74
C ARG A 103 23.05 -34.96 -12.68
N GLY A 104 24.08 -35.07 -13.51
CA GLY A 104 24.41 -36.29 -14.26
C GLY A 104 24.10 -36.23 -15.75
N GLY A 105 25.13 -35.93 -16.54
CA GLY A 105 25.20 -36.19 -17.98
C GLY A 105 26.68 -36.34 -18.31
N ALA A 106 27.14 -37.59 -18.35
CA ALA A 106 28.52 -37.98 -18.61
C ALA A 106 29.01 -37.40 -19.95
N LEU A 107 30.25 -36.90 -19.95
CA LEU A 107 31.11 -36.83 -21.12
C LEU A 107 32.07 -38.01 -21.07
#